data_AF-A0AAV4GX99-F1
#
_entry.id   AF-A0AAV4GX99-F1
#
_cell.length_a   1.000
_cell.length_b   1.000
_cell.length_c   1.000
_cell.angle_alpha   90.00
_cell.angle_beta   90.00
_cell.angle_gamma   90.00
#
_symmetry.space_group_name_H-M   'P 1'
#
loop_
_entity.id
_entity.type
_entity.pdbx_description
1 polymer ?
#
loop_
_entity_poly.entity_id
_entity_poly.type
_entity_poly.pdbx_seq_one_letter_code
_entity_poly.pdbx_strand_id
1 'polypeptide(L)'
;MFPRTKVVLVWIPSHVGIPGNEKVDELAKLALNKEIHDDKQVIWSDLKLKLNTRLQQLWQTEWDTEVDNSLYEIRPNLKERLNYDERLNRKQETVVSRLRIGHSWITHEYLLKGEQQPYCTACECPFTVKHILVECCRFFAKQTKI
;
A
#
# COMPACT_ATOMS: atom_id res chain seq x y z
N MET A 1 23.27 13.33 -0.61
CA MET A 1 22.05 13.47 -1.42
C MET A 1 22.51 13.63 -2.86
N PHE A 2 22.35 12.61 -3.70
CA PHE A 2 22.78 12.70 -5.10
C PHE A 2 21.83 13.62 -5.88
N PRO A 3 22.34 14.54 -6.72
CA PRO A 3 21.49 15.44 -7.49
C PRO A 3 20.60 14.65 -8.46
N ARG A 4 19.33 15.03 -8.58
CA ARG A 4 18.43 14.47 -9.59
C ARG A 4 18.78 15.10 -10.95
N THR A 5 19.51 14.36 -11.77
CA THR A 5 19.84 14.77 -13.14
C THR A 5 18.66 14.47 -14.06
N LYS A 6 18.23 15.46 -14.85
CA LYS A 6 17.24 15.25 -15.92
C LYS A 6 17.95 14.60 -17.11
N VAL A 7 17.60 13.36 -17.41
CA VAL A 7 18.16 12.60 -18.54
C VAL A 7 17.14 12.57 -19.67
N VAL A 8 17.59 12.85 -20.90
CA VAL A 8 16.80 12.69 -22.13
C VAL A 8 17.51 11.64 -22.98
N LEU A 9 16.77 10.60 -23.38
CA LEU A 9 17.26 9.55 -24.27
C LEU A 9 16.82 9.87 -25.70
N VAL A 10 17.75 9.79 -26.65
CA VAL A 10 17.50 10.02 -28.07
C VAL A 10 18.10 8.85 -28.85
N TRP A 11 17.35 8.35 -29.83
CA TRP A 11 17.84 7.35 -30.77
C TRP A 11 18.56 8.01 -31.92
N ILE A 12 19.75 7.51 -32.24
CA ILE A 12 20.52 7.91 -33.42
C ILE A 12 20.87 6.66 -34.24
N PRO A 13 20.84 6.74 -35.57
CA PRO A 13 21.27 5.64 -36.44
C PRO A 13 22.77 5.35 -36.27
N SER A 14 23.15 4.08 -36.37
CA SER A 14 24.56 3.67 -36.30
C SER A 14 25.32 4.06 -37.59
N HIS A 15 26.63 4.28 -37.47
CA HIS A 15 27.55 4.50 -38.61
C HIS A 15 27.22 5.68 -39.53
N VAL A 16 26.68 6.77 -38.98
CA VAL A 16 26.38 8.00 -39.74
C VAL A 16 27.45 9.09 -39.60
N GLY A 17 28.68 8.76 -39.22
CA GLY A 17 29.77 9.74 -39.15
C GLY A 17 29.77 10.61 -37.89
N ILE A 18 28.93 10.32 -36.88
CA ILE A 18 28.92 11.07 -35.61
C ILE A 18 30.13 10.63 -34.78
N PRO A 19 31.16 11.48 -34.59
CA PRO A 19 32.44 11.02 -34.05
C PRO A 19 32.33 10.41 -32.65
N GLY A 20 31.42 10.95 -31.81
CA GLY A 20 31.17 10.42 -30.47
C GLY A 20 30.50 9.05 -30.48
N ASN A 21 29.55 8.82 -31.40
CA ASN A 21 28.85 7.54 -31.52
C ASN A 21 29.78 6.45 -32.09
N GLU A 22 30.57 6.79 -33.10
CA GLU A 22 31.55 5.88 -33.71
C GLU A 22 32.65 5.49 -32.73
N LYS A 23 33.16 6.45 -31.96
CA LYS A 23 34.15 6.17 -30.92
C LYS A 23 33.58 5.25 -29.83
N VAL A 24 32.32 5.44 -29.43
CA VAL A 24 31.67 4.55 -28.45
C VAL A 24 31.48 3.14 -29.03
N ASP A 25 31.09 3.01 -30.30
CA ASP A 25 30.95 1.72 -30.99
C ASP A 25 32.29 0.97 -31.12
N GLU A 26 33.36 1.69 -31.49
CA GLU A 26 34.71 1.13 -31.54
C GLU A 26 35.16 0.64 -30.15
N LEU A 27 34.99 1.46 -29.11
CA LEU A 27 35.33 1.10 -27.74
C LEU A 27 34.50 -0.10 -27.24
N ALA A 28 33.22 -0.17 -27.59
CA ALA A 28 32.36 -1.31 -27.25
C ALA A 28 32.84 -2.60 -27.92
N LYS A 29 33.24 -2.55 -29.20
CA LYS A 29 33.85 -3.68 -29.92
C LYS A 29 35.17 -4.12 -29.29
N LEU A 30 36.03 -3.18 -28.89
CA LEU A 30 37.28 -3.48 -28.19
C LEU A 30 37.05 -4.12 -26.81
N ALA A 31 35.98 -3.72 -26.11
CA ALA A 31 35.63 -4.28 -24.81
C ALA A 31 35.20 -5.76 -24.87
N LEU A 32 34.70 -6.25 -26.01
CA LEU A 32 34.37 -7.67 -26.20
C LEU A 32 35.57 -8.61 -26.03
N ASN A 33 36.78 -8.10 -26.30
CA ASN A 33 38.02 -8.88 -26.24
C ASN A 33 38.78 -8.70 -24.92
N LYS A 34 38.23 -7.95 -23.95
CA LYS A 34 38.84 -7.77 -22.63
C LYS A 34 38.34 -8.84 -21.66
N GLU A 35 39.25 -9.32 -20.81
CA GLU A 35 38.85 -10.15 -19.67
C GLU A 35 37.89 -9.36 -18.77
N ILE A 36 36.71 -9.93 -18.54
CA ILE A 36 35.72 -9.34 -17.65
C ILE A 36 36.22 -9.57 -16.23
N HIS A 37 36.85 -8.56 -15.62
CA HIS A 37 36.97 -8.52 -14.17
C HIS A 37 35.58 -8.24 -13.60
N ASP A 38 34.99 -9.23 -12.93
CA ASP A 38 33.69 -9.11 -12.26
C ASP A 38 33.83 -8.30 -10.96
N ASP A 39 34.34 -7.08 -11.06
CA ASP A 39 34.27 -6.06 -10.00
C ASP A 39 32.86 -5.44 -9.99
N LYS A 40 31.82 -6.24 -10.20
CA LYS A 40 30.44 -5.83 -10.00
C LYS A 40 30.21 -5.64 -8.51
N GLN A 41 30.61 -4.47 -8.00
CA GLN A 41 30.08 -3.95 -6.76
C GLN A 41 28.58 -3.75 -6.98
N VAL A 42 27.80 -4.74 -6.58
CA VAL A 42 26.35 -4.65 -6.64
C VAL A 42 25.97 -3.39 -5.86
N ILE A 43 25.34 -2.44 -6.56
CA ILE A 43 25.02 -1.15 -5.98
C ILE A 43 24.05 -1.41 -4.82
N TRP A 44 24.42 -0.95 -3.62
CA TRP A 44 23.66 -1.27 -2.42
C TRP A 44 22.21 -0.80 -2.48
N SER A 45 21.93 0.26 -3.24
CA SER A 45 20.56 0.72 -3.53
C SER A 45 19.69 -0.34 -4.21
N ASP A 46 20.27 -1.10 -5.12
CA ASP A 46 19.54 -2.06 -5.95
C ASP A 46 19.19 -3.30 -5.15
N LEU A 47 20.15 -3.77 -4.33
CA LEU A 47 19.90 -4.84 -3.36
C LEU A 47 18.87 -4.40 -2.33
N LYS A 48 19.01 -3.21 -1.76
CA LYS A 48 18.04 -2.67 -0.80
C LYS A 48 16.62 -2.60 -1.39
N LEU A 49 16.49 -2.14 -2.63
CA LEU A 49 15.19 -2.09 -3.32
C LEU A 49 14.60 -3.48 -3.50
N LYS A 50 15.40 -4.45 -3.96
CA LYS A 50 14.97 -5.85 -4.12
C LYS A 50 14.55 -6.47 -2.79
N LEU A 51 15.36 -6.29 -1.75
CA LEU A 51 15.09 -6.80 -0.40
C LEU A 51 13.80 -6.21 0.16
N ASN A 52 13.63 -4.89 0.13
CA ASN A 52 12.42 -4.24 0.61
C ASN A 52 11.17 -4.69 -0.15
N THR A 53 11.28 -4.85 -1.47
CA THR A 53 10.17 -5.35 -2.29
C THR A 53 9.80 -6.78 -1.89
N ARG A 54 10.80 -7.65 -1.66
CA ARG A 54 10.57 -9.03 -1.23
C ARG A 54 9.96 -9.10 0.16
N LEU A 55 10.45 -8.31 1.11
CA LEU A 55 9.89 -8.21 2.46
C LEU A 55 8.44 -7.73 2.44
N GLN A 56 8.13 -6.72 1.62
CA GLN A 56 6.75 -6.25 1.44
C GLN A 56 5.83 -7.33 0.88
N GLN A 57 6.30 -8.10 -0.11
CA GLN A 57 5.52 -9.21 -0.68
C GLN A 57 5.24 -10.29 0.37
N LEU A 58 6.27 -10.70 1.12
CA LEU A 58 6.10 -11.71 2.17
C LEU A 58 5.12 -11.23 3.24
N TRP A 59 5.22 -9.97 3.66
CA TRP A 59 4.30 -9.40 4.64
C TRP A 59 2.87 -9.33 4.12
N GLN A 60 2.67 -8.98 2.85
CA GLN A 60 1.36 -8.98 2.22
C GLN A 60 0.79 -10.41 2.12
N THR A 61 1.60 -11.39 1.73
CA THR A 61 1.14 -12.80 1.66
C THR A 61 0.69 -13.32 3.02
N GLU A 62 1.45 -13.04 4.09
CA GLU A 62 1.04 -13.39 5.45
C GLU A 62 -0.28 -12.70 5.83
N TRP A 63 -0.41 -11.42 5.50
CA TRP A 63 -1.61 -10.63 5.76
C TRP A 63 -2.85 -11.18 5.04
N ASP A 64 -2.69 -11.66 3.81
CA ASP A 64 -3.77 -12.25 3.00
C ASP A 64 -4.21 -13.62 3.54
N THR A 65 -3.37 -14.32 4.32
CA THR A 65 -3.69 -15.62 4.91
C THR A 65 -4.44 -15.53 6.24
N GLU A 66 -4.45 -14.38 6.89
CA GLU A 66 -5.16 -14.15 8.16
C GLU A 66 -6.67 -14.02 7.93
N VAL A 67 -7.36 -15.16 8.04
CA VAL A 67 -8.81 -15.30 7.79
C VAL A 67 -9.71 -14.68 8.86
N ASP A 68 -9.20 -14.43 10.07
CA ASP A 68 -9.99 -13.89 11.20
C ASP A 68 -9.52 -12.49 11.62
N ASN A 69 -9.31 -11.62 10.63
CA ASN A 69 -8.79 -10.29 10.87
C ASN A 69 -9.74 -9.22 10.36
N SER A 70 -10.49 -8.60 11.26
CA SER A 70 -11.40 -7.48 10.95
C SER A 70 -10.70 -6.28 10.31
N LEU A 71 -9.38 -6.14 10.50
CA LEU A 71 -8.60 -5.07 9.89
C LEU A 71 -8.32 -5.31 8.41
N TYR A 72 -8.40 -6.55 7.93
CA TYR A 72 -8.18 -6.87 6.52
C TYR A 72 -9.22 -6.17 5.63
N GLU A 73 -10.49 -6.13 6.05
CA GLU A 73 -11.54 -5.38 5.33
C GLU A 73 -11.22 -3.88 5.21
N ILE A 74 -10.54 -3.32 6.20
CA ILE A 74 -10.19 -1.89 6.26
C ILE A 74 -8.92 -1.61 5.44
N ARG A 75 -7.96 -2.54 5.47
CA ARG A 75 -6.65 -2.39 4.85
C ARG A 75 -6.21 -3.71 4.21
N PRO A 76 -6.73 -4.06 3.03
CA PRO A 76 -6.30 -5.25 2.32
C PRO A 76 -4.88 -5.11 1.79
N ASN A 77 -4.47 -3.90 1.35
CA ASN A 77 -3.14 -3.64 0.84
C ASN A 77 -2.28 -2.88 1.88
N LEU A 78 -1.22 -3.51 2.37
CA LEU A 78 -0.32 -2.92 3.36
C LEU A 78 0.60 -1.85 2.77
N LYS A 79 0.88 -1.90 1.46
CA LYS A 79 1.72 -0.91 0.76
C LYS A 79 0.98 0.41 0.54
N GLU A 80 -0.33 0.35 0.38
CA GLU A 80 -1.15 1.55 0.20
C GLU A 80 -1.21 2.37 1.48
N ARG A 81 -1.08 3.69 1.33
CA ARG A 81 -1.40 4.61 2.42
C ARG A 81 -2.90 4.59 2.59
N LEU A 82 -3.36 4.45 3.83
CA LEU A 82 -4.75 4.68 4.15
C LEU A 82 -5.12 6.11 3.72
N ASN A 83 -6.22 6.25 2.99
CA ASN A 83 -6.77 7.53 2.61
C ASN A 83 -7.26 8.23 3.89
N TYR A 84 -6.38 9.05 4.46
CA TYR A 84 -6.69 10.01 5.51
C TYR A 84 -7.02 11.33 4.81
N ASP A 85 -8.14 11.92 5.20
CA ASP A 85 -8.52 13.24 4.73
C ASP A 85 -7.72 14.28 5.51
N GLU A 86 -6.78 14.95 4.84
CA GLU A 86 -5.87 15.95 5.43
C GLU A 86 -6.62 17.16 6.03
N ARG A 87 -7.92 17.32 5.73
CA ARG A 87 -8.78 18.36 6.30
C ARG A 87 -9.25 18.03 7.72
N LEU A 88 -9.12 16.77 8.16
CA LEU A 88 -9.58 16.35 9.47
C LEU A 88 -8.61 16.80 10.56
N ASN A 89 -9.16 17.29 11.66
CA ASN A 89 -8.37 17.50 12.87
C ASN A 89 -8.15 16.17 13.62
N ARG A 90 -7.18 16.16 14.54
CA ARG A 90 -6.82 14.99 15.36
C ARG A 90 -8.02 14.30 16.03
N LYS A 91 -9.01 15.08 16.49
CA LYS A 91 -10.20 14.53 17.14
C LYS A 91 -11.06 13.77 16.13
N GLN A 92 -11.26 14.33 14.94
CA GLN A 92 -12.01 13.68 13.86
C GLN A 92 -11.29 12.43 13.34
N GLU A 93 -9.97 12.48 13.17
CA GLU A 93 -9.17 11.31 12.78
C GLU A 93 -9.30 10.17 13.80
N THR A 94 -9.33 10.51 15.10
CA THR A 94 -9.52 9.53 16.17
C THR A 94 -10.91 8.89 16.09
N VAL A 95 -11.94 9.68 15.83
CA VAL A 95 -13.31 9.17 15.65
C VAL A 95 -13.39 8.24 14.43
N VAL A 96 -12.85 8.65 13.28
CA VAL A 96 -12.84 7.83 12.06
C VAL A 96 -12.07 6.54 12.27
N SER A 97 -10.90 6.60 12.92
CA SER A 97 -10.09 5.41 13.20
C SER A 97 -10.86 4.44 14.09
N ARG A 98 -11.48 4.91 15.19
CA ARG A 98 -12.31 4.10 16.08
C ARG A 98 -13.50 3.47 15.35
N LEU A 99 -14.20 4.22 14.51
CA LEU A 99 -15.30 3.70 13.71
C LEU A 99 -14.84 2.59 12.75
N ARG A 100 -13.71 2.79 12.07
CA ARG A 100 -13.14 1.77 11.16
C ARG A 100 -12.86 0.46 11.89
N ILE A 101 -12.22 0.51 13.06
CA ILE A 101 -11.91 -0.68 13.85
C ILE A 101 -13.06 -1.17 14.73
N GLY A 102 -14.29 -0.69 14.49
CA GLY A 102 -15.48 -1.14 15.21
C GLY A 102 -15.61 -0.67 16.66
N HIS A 103 -14.75 0.24 17.14
CA HIS A 103 -14.72 0.69 18.53
C HIS A 103 -15.73 1.82 18.80
N SER A 104 -16.94 1.44 19.20
CA SER A 104 -17.96 2.35 19.72
C SER A 104 -18.52 1.82 21.03
N TRP A 105 -19.25 2.66 21.77
CA TRP A 105 -19.92 2.20 23.00
C TRP A 105 -20.85 1.02 22.73
N ILE A 106 -21.73 1.11 21.72
CA ILE A 106 -22.71 0.06 21.38
C ILE A 106 -22.03 -1.25 20.94
N THR A 107 -20.89 -1.17 20.25
CA THR A 107 -20.24 -2.34 19.62
C THR A 107 -19.10 -2.93 20.45
N HIS A 108 -18.64 -2.28 21.53
CA HIS A 108 -17.52 -2.76 22.35
C HIS A 108 -17.80 -2.79 23.86
N GLU A 109 -18.86 -2.14 24.37
CA GLU A 109 -19.14 -2.13 25.81
C GLU A 109 -19.36 -3.54 26.36
N TYR A 110 -20.05 -4.41 25.61
CA TYR A 110 -20.32 -5.79 26.04
C TYR A 110 -19.03 -6.58 26.29
N LEU A 111 -17.94 -6.31 25.55
CA LEU A 111 -16.64 -6.95 25.76
C LEU A 111 -16.01 -6.54 27.10
N LEU A 112 -16.19 -5.27 27.50
CA LEU A 112 -15.68 -4.76 28.77
C LEU A 112 -16.49 -5.28 29.96
N LYS A 113 -17.78 -5.53 29.76
CA LYS A 113 -18.69 -6.07 30.79
C LYS A 113 -18.75 -7.60 30.82
N GLY A 114 -18.22 -8.27 29.81
CA GLY A 114 -18.36 -9.73 29.65
C GLY A 114 -19.79 -10.17 29.34
N GLU A 115 -20.59 -9.28 28.74
CA GLU A 115 -21.98 -9.53 28.37
C GLU A 115 -22.07 -10.18 26.97
N GLN A 116 -23.27 -10.58 26.56
CA GLN A 116 -23.49 -11.04 25.18
C GLN A 116 -23.44 -9.88 24.20
N GLN A 117 -22.95 -10.16 22.99
CA GLN A 117 -22.90 -9.16 21.92
C GLN A 117 -24.32 -8.67 21.59
N PRO A 118 -24.54 -7.34 21.53
CA PRO A 118 -25.85 -6.80 21.22
C PRO A 118 -26.25 -7.15 19.78
N TYR A 119 -27.54 -7.41 19.58
CA TYR A 119 -28.08 -7.95 18.32
C TYR A 119 -29.11 -7.00 17.69
N CYS A 120 -29.08 -6.88 16.37
CA CYS A 120 -30.09 -6.13 15.62
C CYS A 120 -31.32 -7.01 15.39
N THR A 121 -32.43 -6.69 16.06
CA THR A 121 -33.70 -7.45 15.94
C THR A 121 -34.37 -7.33 14.56
N ALA A 122 -34.01 -6.33 13.76
CA ALA A 122 -34.61 -6.11 12.44
C ALA A 122 -33.90 -6.87 11.32
N CYS A 123 -32.58 -7.06 11.46
CA CYS A 123 -31.74 -7.69 10.44
C CYS A 123 -31.24 -9.07 10.88
N GLU A 124 -31.60 -9.47 12.09
CA GLU A 124 -31.18 -10.72 12.71
C GLU A 124 -29.68 -10.97 12.58
N CYS A 125 -28.85 -9.98 12.93
CA CYS A 125 -27.39 -10.09 12.95
C CYS A 125 -26.77 -9.29 14.10
N PRO A 126 -25.51 -9.57 14.50
CA PRO A 126 -24.83 -8.81 15.54
C PRO A 126 -24.65 -7.34 15.17
N PHE A 127 -24.65 -6.45 16.17
CA PHE A 127 -24.32 -5.04 15.95
C PHE A 127 -22.83 -4.87 15.69
N THR A 128 -22.51 -4.41 14.49
CA THR A 128 -21.17 -3.92 14.10
C THR A 128 -21.28 -2.47 13.61
N VAL A 129 -20.18 -1.73 13.61
CA VAL A 129 -20.17 -0.35 13.08
C VAL A 129 -20.54 -0.35 11.59
N LYS A 130 -20.05 -1.33 10.83
CA LYS A 130 -20.42 -1.56 9.42
C LYS A 130 -21.92 -1.78 9.27
N HIS A 131 -22.50 -2.63 10.12
CA HIS A 131 -23.94 -2.87 10.11
C HIS A 131 -24.73 -1.58 10.35
N ILE A 132 -24.39 -0.84 11.42
CA ILE A 132 -25.12 0.38 11.81
C ILE A 132 -25.05 1.45 10.72
N LEU A 133 -23.88 1.66 10.13
CA LEU A 133 -23.65 2.77 9.22
C LEU A 133 -23.99 2.44 7.76
N VAL A 134 -23.81 1.19 7.33
CA VAL A 134 -23.81 0.82 5.90
C VAL A 134 -24.90 -0.21 5.56
N GLU A 135 -25.14 -1.21 6.39
CA GLU A 135 -25.94 -2.40 5.99
C GLU A 135 -27.36 -2.44 6.59
N CYS A 136 -27.59 -1.78 7.73
CA CYS A 136 -28.84 -1.93 8.48
C CYS A 136 -30.02 -1.24 7.77
N CYS A 137 -31.03 -2.03 7.41
CA CYS A 137 -32.23 -1.53 6.74
C CYS A 137 -32.99 -0.46 7.53
N ARG A 138 -32.99 -0.53 8.87
CA ARG A 138 -33.66 0.47 9.73
C ARG A 138 -32.93 1.81 9.79
N PHE A 139 -31.61 1.80 9.74
CA PHE A 139 -30.81 3.04 9.83
C PHE A 139 -30.55 3.66 8.46
N PHE A 140 -30.39 2.82 7.42
CA PHE A 140 -30.21 3.29 6.04
C PHE A 140 -31.38 4.13 5.53
N ALA A 141 -32.62 3.73 5.84
CA ALA A 141 -33.83 4.46 5.46
C ALA A 141 -33.96 5.85 6.13
N LYS A 142 -33.20 6.12 7.21
CA LYS A 142 -33.17 7.44 7.86
C LYS A 142 -32.12 8.38 7.24
N GLN A 143 -31.11 7.85 6.56
CA GLN A 143 -30.03 8.66 5.95
C GLN A 143 -30.42 9.24 4.58
N THR A 144 -31.41 8.66 3.90
CA THR A 144 -31.91 9.10 2.58
C THR A 144 -32.91 10.26 2.63
N LYS A 145 -33.26 10.76 3.82
CA LYS A 145 -34.14 11.92 4.02
C LYS A 145 -33.36 13.16 4.46
N ILE A 146 -32.32 13.53 3.71
CA ILE A 146 -31.59 14.80 3.86
C ILE A 146 -31.75 15.58 2.56
#